data_AF-A0A8S3DSJ0-F1
#
_entry.id   AF-A0A8S3DSJ0-F1
#
_cell.length_a   1.000
_cell.length_b   1.000
_cell.length_c   1.000
_cell.angle_alpha   90.00
_cell.angle_beta   90.00
_cell.angle_gamma   90.00
#
_symmetry.space_group_name_H-M   'P 1'
#
loop_
_entity.id
_entity.type
_entity.pdbx_description
1 polymer ?
#
loop_
_entity_poly.entity_id
_entity_poly.type
_entity_poly.pdbx_seq_one_letter_code
_entity_poly.pdbx_strand_id
1 'polypeptide(L)'
;METVETRRMKFGTFVTLQPPSIICYLVSIHYILSHRGIRQALHHHGPLVLLFVGLFTVTFDLSMILDFLRTGVVTPSNDAYCSMWIFIDMLLYALTCVLMLWISIERHILIFHNQQLLGTKRKRLFVHYFPIAFYFWISLVFYVYVVFFYPCNNQYDYQVVVCNGACFAFANPILGLYDQFANLVVPYLLITIVNVGLWLRIVWQKHYRMRRTVDWRHHRKIILQFAPVLIVYMFGYLTYGSLQCYNMIHGPTDLSITIQQVYFFYFFYLFGLLHPFISLI
;
A
#
# COMPACT_ATOMS: atom_id res chain seq x y z
N MET A 1 6.01 20.12 15.23
CA MET A 1 5.10 19.45 16.19
C MET A 1 3.66 19.57 15.71
N GLU A 2 2.87 18.51 15.88
CA GLU A 2 1.47 18.48 15.46
C GLU A 2 0.58 19.28 16.43
N THR A 3 -0.23 20.21 15.93
CA THR A 3 -1.10 21.04 16.78
C THR A 3 -2.40 20.32 17.12
N VAL A 4 -3.02 20.70 18.24
CA VAL A 4 -4.34 20.15 18.65
C VAL A 4 -5.39 20.30 17.56
N GLU A 5 -5.38 21.43 16.84
CA GLU A 5 -6.32 21.70 15.76
C GLU A 5 -6.12 20.76 14.57
N THR A 6 -4.87 20.59 14.11
CA THR A 6 -4.57 19.68 12.98
C THR A 6 -4.96 18.24 13.31
N ARG A 7 -4.73 17.78 14.55
CA ARG A 7 -5.16 16.45 15.00
C ARG A 7 -6.68 16.30 14.99
N ARG A 8 -7.41 17.30 15.50
CA ARG A 8 -8.89 17.30 15.52
C ARG A 8 -9.49 17.21 14.11
N MET A 9 -8.94 17.95 13.15
CA MET A 9 -9.40 17.89 11.76
C MET A 9 -9.20 16.49 11.17
N LYS A 10 -8.00 15.92 11.30
CA LYS A 10 -7.68 14.56 10.81
C LYS A 10 -8.53 13.50 11.47
N PHE A 11 -8.67 13.57 12.80
CA PHE A 11 -9.53 12.67 13.56
C PHE A 11 -10.96 12.70 13.02
N GLY A 12 -11.54 13.90 12.87
CA GLY A 12 -12.88 14.08 12.32
C GLY A 12 -13.03 13.50 10.91
N THR A 13 -12.07 13.73 10.02
CA THR A 13 -12.09 13.18 8.66
C THR A 13 -11.98 11.65 8.67
N PHE A 14 -11.06 11.07 9.43
CA PHE A 14 -10.86 9.62 9.42
C PHE A 14 -11.95 8.86 10.16
N VAL A 15 -12.44 9.36 11.29
CA VAL A 15 -13.52 8.68 12.04
C VAL A 15 -14.84 8.67 11.25
N THR A 16 -15.08 9.68 10.42
CA THR A 16 -16.28 9.74 9.56
C THR A 16 -16.15 8.82 8.34
N LEU A 17 -14.97 8.70 7.74
CA LEU A 17 -14.73 7.88 6.57
C LEU A 17 -14.46 6.39 6.88
N GLN A 18 -14.00 6.05 8.08
CA GLN A 18 -13.62 4.69 8.45
C GLN A 18 -14.80 3.70 8.44
N PRO A 19 -15.94 3.95 9.11
CA PRO A 19 -17.07 3.01 9.07
C PRO A 19 -17.61 2.71 7.65
N PRO A 20 -17.89 3.70 6.77
CA PRO A 20 -18.36 3.39 5.43
C PRO A 20 -17.29 2.67 4.61
N SER A 21 -16.01 2.97 4.81
CA SER A 21 -14.91 2.25 4.15
C SER A 21 -14.89 0.76 4.56
N ILE A 22 -14.99 0.45 5.86
CA ILE A 22 -15.04 -0.93 6.37
C ILE A 22 -16.23 -1.69 5.76
N ILE A 23 -17.42 -1.06 5.70
CA ILE A 23 -18.60 -1.67 5.08
C ILE A 23 -18.32 -1.98 3.60
N CYS A 24 -17.74 -1.04 2.85
CA CYS A 24 -17.39 -1.26 1.45
C CYS A 24 -16.35 -2.37 1.26
N TYR A 25 -15.33 -2.49 2.13
CA TYR A 25 -14.40 -3.61 2.11
C TYR A 25 -15.11 -4.95 2.32
N LEU A 26 -15.95 -5.06 3.36
CA LEU A 26 -16.69 -6.28 3.68
C LEU A 26 -17.63 -6.68 2.55
N VAL A 27 -18.38 -5.72 1.99
CA VAL A 27 -19.28 -5.96 0.85
C VAL A 27 -18.49 -6.41 -0.38
N SER A 28 -17.36 -5.78 -0.69
CA SER A 28 -16.52 -6.14 -1.85
C SER A 28 -15.93 -7.55 -1.71
N ILE A 29 -15.39 -7.87 -0.54
CA ILE A 29 -14.85 -9.20 -0.22
C ILE A 29 -15.97 -10.24 -0.31
N HIS A 30 -17.12 -9.98 0.33
CA HIS A 30 -18.27 -10.87 0.27
C HIS A 30 -18.76 -11.10 -1.16
N TYR A 31 -18.87 -10.03 -1.96
CA TYR A 31 -19.29 -10.10 -3.35
C TYR A 31 -18.38 -11.02 -4.19
N ILE A 32 -17.06 -10.84 -4.08
CA ILE A 32 -16.07 -11.67 -4.79
C ILE A 32 -16.13 -13.13 -4.32
N LEU A 33 -16.26 -13.36 -3.02
CA LEU A 33 -16.29 -14.71 -2.45
C LEU A 33 -17.59 -15.46 -2.74
N SER A 34 -18.74 -14.78 -2.75
CA SER A 34 -20.06 -15.39 -2.97
C SER A 34 -20.30 -15.78 -4.44
N HIS A 35 -19.74 -15.03 -5.39
CA HIS A 35 -19.96 -15.29 -6.82
C HIS A 35 -18.89 -16.23 -7.39
N ARG A 36 -19.27 -17.48 -7.68
CA ARG A 36 -18.34 -18.52 -8.20
C ARG A 36 -17.59 -18.10 -9.47
N GLY A 37 -18.25 -17.41 -10.40
CA GLY A 37 -17.63 -16.96 -11.65
C GLY A 37 -16.50 -15.95 -11.41
N ILE A 38 -16.77 -14.95 -10.56
CA ILE A 38 -15.80 -13.93 -10.16
C ILE A 38 -14.64 -14.57 -9.38
N ARG A 39 -14.96 -15.44 -8.42
CA ARG A 39 -13.97 -16.17 -7.63
C ARG A 39 -13.07 -17.07 -8.47
N GLN A 40 -13.52 -17.57 -9.61
CA GLN A 40 -12.68 -18.41 -10.48
C GLN A 40 -11.81 -17.61 -11.45
N ALA A 41 -12.11 -16.32 -11.63
CA ALA A 41 -11.34 -15.48 -12.53
C ALA A 41 -10.08 -14.93 -11.84
N LEU A 42 -8.91 -15.24 -12.41
CA LEU A 42 -7.60 -14.94 -11.81
C LEU A 42 -7.41 -13.45 -11.51
N HIS A 43 -7.94 -12.58 -12.36
CA HIS A 43 -7.79 -11.12 -12.22
C HIS A 43 -8.40 -10.55 -10.94
N HIS A 44 -9.23 -11.32 -10.22
CA HIS A 44 -9.79 -10.92 -8.93
C HIS A 44 -9.02 -11.46 -7.72
N HIS A 45 -8.09 -12.41 -7.88
CA HIS A 45 -7.38 -13.01 -6.73
C HIS A 45 -6.40 -12.02 -6.09
N GLY A 46 -5.56 -11.35 -6.88
CA GLY A 46 -4.67 -10.31 -6.38
C GLY A 46 -5.43 -9.17 -5.67
N PRO A 47 -6.42 -8.53 -6.32
CA PRO A 47 -7.26 -7.51 -5.68
C PRO A 47 -7.98 -7.99 -4.42
N LEU A 48 -8.41 -9.25 -4.37
CA LEU A 48 -9.02 -9.82 -3.16
C LEU A 48 -8.03 -9.83 -1.98
N VAL A 49 -6.78 -10.26 -2.20
CA VAL A 49 -5.74 -10.22 -1.15
C VAL A 49 -5.47 -8.77 -0.73
N LEU A 50 -5.40 -7.84 -1.68
CA LEU A 50 -5.24 -6.41 -1.39
C LEU A 50 -6.42 -5.84 -0.59
N LEU A 51 -7.66 -6.28 -0.86
CA LEU A 51 -8.83 -5.88 -0.08
C LEU A 51 -8.75 -6.38 1.37
N PHE A 52 -8.23 -7.59 1.60
CA PHE A 52 -7.98 -8.07 2.97
C PHE A 52 -6.92 -7.22 3.66
N VAL A 53 -5.76 -6.99 3.04
CA VAL A 53 -4.70 -6.15 3.63
C VAL A 53 -5.23 -4.74 3.94
N GLY A 54 -5.96 -4.12 3.01
CA GLY A 54 -6.57 -2.81 3.21
C GLY A 54 -7.61 -2.79 4.33
N LEU A 55 -8.41 -3.86 4.47
CA LEU A 55 -9.31 -4.01 5.61
C LEU A 55 -8.53 -4.03 6.93
N PHE A 56 -7.45 -4.82 7.02
CA PHE A 56 -6.60 -4.85 8.23
C PHE A 56 -5.98 -3.47 8.53
N THR A 57 -5.50 -2.75 7.52
CA THR A 57 -4.98 -1.39 7.68
C THR A 57 -6.04 -0.45 8.24
N VAL A 58 -7.26 -0.48 7.68
CA VAL A 58 -8.34 0.41 8.11
C VAL A 58 -8.91 0.02 9.47
N THR A 59 -8.94 -1.27 9.84
CA THR A 59 -9.52 -1.72 11.12
C THR A 59 -8.54 -1.67 12.28
N PHE A 60 -7.27 -2.04 12.06
CA PHE A 60 -6.28 -2.13 13.14
C PHE A 60 -5.40 -0.89 13.16
N ASP A 61 -4.62 -0.66 12.11
CA ASP A 61 -3.61 0.38 12.09
C ASP A 61 -4.23 1.79 12.18
N LEU A 62 -5.22 2.09 11.33
CA LEU A 62 -5.93 3.37 11.38
C LEU A 62 -6.66 3.59 12.71
N SER A 63 -7.11 2.53 13.40
CA SER A 63 -7.72 2.68 14.73
C SER A 63 -6.69 3.10 15.78
N MET A 64 -5.46 2.60 15.71
CA MET A 64 -4.35 3.04 16.58
C MET A 64 -3.98 4.51 16.28
N ILE A 65 -3.97 4.89 14.99
CA ILE A 65 -3.80 6.28 14.55
C ILE A 65 -4.91 7.18 15.09
N LEU A 66 -6.17 6.76 15.03
CA LEU A 66 -7.31 7.52 15.53
C LEU A 66 -7.23 7.73 17.05
N ASP A 67 -6.78 6.72 17.79
CA ASP A 67 -6.55 6.85 19.23
C ASP A 67 -5.46 7.90 19.51
N PHE A 68 -4.33 7.82 18.81
CA PHE A 68 -3.28 8.85 18.91
C PHE A 68 -3.75 10.24 18.50
N LEU A 69 -4.53 10.37 17.42
CA LEU A 69 -5.07 11.67 16.99
C LEU A 69 -6.04 12.27 18.02
N ARG A 70 -6.73 11.41 18.79
CA ARG A 70 -7.64 11.83 19.86
C ARG A 70 -6.89 12.29 21.10
N THR A 71 -5.93 11.50 21.57
CA THR A 71 -5.24 11.72 22.85
C THR A 71 -3.99 12.60 22.71
N GLY A 72 -3.33 12.56 21.56
CA GLY A 72 -2.02 13.15 21.31
C GLY A 72 -0.86 12.35 21.90
N VAL A 73 -1.11 11.17 22.45
CA VAL A 73 -0.12 10.28 23.08
C VAL A 73 -0.48 8.83 22.78
N VAL A 74 0.52 7.99 22.53
CA VAL A 74 0.32 6.57 22.29
C VAL A 74 -0.18 5.85 23.55
N THR A 75 -1.35 5.20 23.46
CA THR A 75 -1.98 4.47 24.55
C THR A 75 -2.24 3.00 24.18
N PRO A 76 -1.73 2.02 24.95
CA PRO A 76 -0.89 2.15 26.15
C PRO A 76 0.54 2.59 25.83
N SER A 77 1.12 3.41 26.72
CA SER A 77 2.50 3.90 26.59
C SER A 77 3.50 2.86 27.11
N ASN A 78 3.67 1.77 26.34
CA ASN A 78 4.67 0.77 26.62
C ASN A 78 5.39 0.29 25.36
N ASP A 79 6.62 -0.21 25.55
CA ASP A 79 7.53 -0.63 24.49
C ASP A 79 6.97 -1.76 23.61
N ALA A 80 6.24 -2.71 24.22
CA ALA A 80 5.66 -3.84 23.51
C ALA A 80 4.57 -3.39 22.53
N TYR A 81 3.71 -2.45 22.94
CA TYR A 81 2.68 -1.87 22.10
C TYR A 81 3.30 -1.08 20.93
N CYS A 82 4.31 -0.25 21.21
CA CYS A 82 5.03 0.47 20.16
C CYS A 82 5.69 -0.47 19.15
N SER A 83 6.37 -1.52 19.61
CA SER A 83 6.97 -2.54 18.74
C SER A 83 5.92 -3.22 17.85
N MET A 84 4.79 -3.60 18.44
CA MET A 84 3.68 -4.22 17.71
C MET A 84 3.07 -3.26 16.69
N TRP A 85 2.88 -1.99 17.05
CA TRP A 85 2.33 -0.99 16.14
C TRP A 85 3.27 -0.73 14.97
N ILE A 86 4.56 -0.48 15.23
CA ILE A 86 5.59 -0.32 14.19
C ILE A 86 5.61 -1.54 13.25
N PHE A 87 5.55 -2.75 13.80
CA PHE A 87 5.51 -3.98 13.00
C PHE A 87 4.27 -4.04 12.10
N ILE A 88 3.09 -3.74 12.64
CA ILE A 88 1.83 -3.77 11.87
C ILE A 88 1.84 -2.71 10.77
N ASP A 89 2.22 -1.47 11.11
CA ASP A 89 2.30 -0.35 10.17
C ASP A 89 3.24 -0.70 9.00
N MET A 90 4.50 -1.05 9.31
CA MET A 90 5.50 -1.38 8.29
C MET A 90 5.13 -2.61 7.45
N LEU A 91 4.62 -3.67 8.07
CA LEU A 91 4.23 -4.89 7.35
C LEU A 91 3.05 -4.61 6.40
N LEU A 92 1.96 -4.00 6.90
CA LEU A 92 0.78 -3.74 6.08
C LEU A 92 1.10 -2.75 4.96
N TYR A 93 1.95 -1.77 5.24
CA TYR A 93 2.45 -0.83 4.24
C TYR A 93 3.23 -1.53 3.12
N ALA A 94 4.24 -2.33 3.46
CA ALA A 94 5.05 -3.06 2.48
C ALA A 94 4.23 -4.08 1.67
N LEU A 95 3.33 -4.82 2.34
CA LEU A 95 2.42 -5.75 1.66
C LEU A 95 1.54 -5.01 0.65
N THR A 96 1.00 -3.85 1.02
CA THR A 96 0.20 -3.03 0.12
C THR A 96 1.00 -2.63 -1.12
N CYS A 97 2.22 -2.13 -0.94
CA CYS A 97 3.09 -1.72 -2.05
C CYS A 97 3.40 -2.87 -3.00
N VAL A 98 3.85 -4.00 -2.45
CA VAL A 98 4.28 -5.14 -3.25
C VAL A 98 3.10 -5.84 -3.93
N LEU A 99 1.95 -5.94 -3.26
CA LEU A 99 0.73 -6.47 -3.88
C LEU A 99 0.26 -5.58 -5.02
N MET A 100 0.29 -4.25 -4.88
CA MET A 100 -0.06 -3.33 -5.96
C MET A 100 0.88 -3.44 -7.16
N LEU A 101 2.18 -3.57 -6.92
CA LEU A 101 3.16 -3.85 -7.96
C LEU A 101 2.83 -5.14 -8.69
N TRP A 102 2.63 -6.20 -7.92
CA TRP A 102 2.36 -7.52 -8.47
C TRP A 102 1.06 -7.53 -9.27
N ILE A 103 -0.04 -6.97 -8.76
CA ILE A 103 -1.32 -6.85 -9.46
C ILE A 103 -1.14 -6.08 -10.78
N SER A 104 -0.31 -5.04 -10.79
CA SER A 104 -0.03 -4.26 -12.01
C SER A 104 0.70 -5.10 -13.07
N ILE A 105 1.72 -5.87 -12.66
CA ILE A 105 2.46 -6.79 -13.55
C ILE A 105 1.54 -7.92 -14.04
N GLU A 106 0.78 -8.51 -13.12
CA GLU A 106 -0.14 -9.60 -13.39
C GLU A 106 -1.19 -9.21 -14.43
N ARG A 107 -1.74 -8.00 -14.34
CA ARG A 107 -2.66 -7.46 -15.36
C ARG A 107 -2.03 -7.43 -16.75
N HIS A 108 -0.76 -7.04 -16.86
CA HIS A 108 -0.05 -7.06 -18.13
C HIS A 108 0.07 -8.50 -18.67
N ILE A 109 0.38 -9.46 -17.80
CA ILE A 109 0.46 -10.89 -18.17
C ILE A 109 -0.90 -11.43 -18.60
N LEU A 110 -1.97 -11.13 -17.85
CA LEU A 110 -3.34 -11.56 -18.15
C LEU A 110 -3.88 -10.99 -19.45
N ILE A 111 -3.56 -9.73 -19.80
CA ILE A 111 -4.06 -9.10 -21.03
C ILE A 111 -3.30 -9.62 -22.26
N PHE A 112 -1.97 -9.73 -22.18
CA PHE A 112 -1.15 -9.99 -23.38
C PHE A 112 -0.60 -11.41 -23.49
N HIS A 113 -0.51 -12.15 -22.39
CA HIS A 113 0.23 -13.41 -22.32
C HIS A 113 -0.55 -14.55 -21.64
N ASN A 114 -1.87 -14.42 -21.49
CA ASN A 114 -2.73 -15.37 -20.78
C ASN A 114 -2.52 -16.83 -21.23
N GLN A 115 -2.60 -17.11 -22.53
CA GLN A 115 -2.48 -18.48 -23.04
C GLN A 115 -1.07 -19.06 -22.86
N GLN A 116 -0.02 -18.24 -23.03
CA GLN A 116 1.37 -18.69 -22.98
C GLN A 116 1.85 -18.92 -21.53
N LEU A 117 1.50 -18.01 -20.62
CA LEU A 117 2.00 -17.99 -19.24
C LEU A 117 1.01 -18.54 -18.21
N LEU A 118 -0.30 -18.60 -18.50
CA LEU A 118 -1.32 -19.04 -17.54
C LEU A 118 -2.16 -20.22 -18.03
N GLY A 119 -1.80 -20.82 -19.17
CA GLY A 119 -2.54 -21.91 -19.81
C GLY A 119 -2.54 -23.24 -19.05
N THR A 120 -1.60 -23.47 -18.12
CA THR A 120 -1.54 -24.72 -17.32
C THR A 120 -1.60 -24.43 -15.83
N LYS A 121 -2.10 -25.39 -15.03
CA LYS A 121 -2.17 -25.28 -13.56
C LYS A 121 -0.80 -25.03 -12.92
N ARG A 122 0.25 -25.71 -13.40
CA ARG A 122 1.62 -25.54 -12.91
C ARG A 122 2.13 -24.12 -13.21
N LYS A 123 1.98 -23.63 -14.44
CA LYS A 123 2.39 -22.27 -14.77
C LYS A 123 1.61 -21.23 -13.97
N ARG A 124 0.30 -21.43 -13.74
CA ARG A 124 -0.51 -20.57 -12.87
C ARG A 124 0.02 -20.54 -11.43
N LEU A 125 0.41 -21.69 -10.88
CA LEU A 125 1.00 -21.75 -9.53
C LEU A 125 2.26 -20.87 -9.44
N PHE A 126 3.20 -21.03 -10.38
CA PHE A 126 4.47 -20.31 -10.36
C PHE A 126 4.36 -18.83 -10.76
N VAL A 127 3.50 -18.51 -11.71
CA VAL A 127 3.38 -17.14 -12.22
C VAL A 127 2.43 -16.31 -11.36
N HIS A 128 1.33 -16.86 -10.83
CA HIS A 128 0.31 -16.07 -10.16
C HIS A 128 0.37 -16.19 -8.63
N TYR A 129 0.35 -17.41 -8.07
CA TYR A 129 0.25 -17.60 -6.62
C TYR A 129 1.60 -17.50 -5.90
N PHE A 130 2.65 -18.07 -6.49
CA PHE A 130 3.98 -18.12 -5.88
C PHE A 130 4.55 -16.71 -5.58
N PRO A 131 4.49 -15.71 -6.48
CA PRO A 131 5.02 -14.39 -6.19
C PRO A 131 4.31 -13.72 -5.01
N ILE A 132 2.97 -13.78 -4.97
CA ILE A 132 2.18 -13.23 -3.86
C ILE A 132 2.58 -13.87 -2.52
N ALA A 133 2.62 -15.20 -2.48
CA ALA A 133 2.99 -15.93 -1.26
C ALA A 133 4.45 -15.67 -0.85
N PHE A 134 5.37 -15.69 -1.82
CA PHE A 134 6.79 -15.44 -1.59
C PHE A 134 7.03 -14.04 -1.00
N TYR A 135 6.42 -13.01 -1.59
CA TYR A 135 6.53 -11.65 -1.09
C TYR A 135 5.86 -11.45 0.27
N PHE A 136 4.73 -12.11 0.52
CA PHE A 136 4.12 -12.08 1.84
C PHE A 136 5.07 -12.62 2.92
N TRP A 137 5.65 -13.79 2.68
CA TRP A 137 6.55 -14.42 3.65
C TRP A 137 7.87 -13.67 3.83
N ILE A 138 8.47 -13.15 2.75
CA ILE A 138 9.73 -12.40 2.86
C ILE A 138 9.55 -11.11 3.64
N SER A 139 8.47 -10.34 3.40
CA SER A 139 8.15 -9.13 4.16
C SER A 139 7.86 -9.46 5.62
N LEU A 140 7.10 -10.52 5.88
CA LEU A 140 6.82 -10.97 7.25
C LEU A 140 8.10 -11.31 8.01
N VAL A 141 8.96 -12.17 7.45
CA VAL A 141 10.22 -12.58 8.09
C VAL A 141 11.15 -11.39 8.28
N PHE A 142 11.25 -10.51 7.27
CA PHE A 142 12.07 -9.29 7.35
C PHE A 142 11.61 -8.40 8.51
N TYR A 143 10.34 -8.01 8.57
CA TYR A 143 9.84 -7.11 9.61
C TYR A 143 9.80 -7.75 11.00
N VAL A 144 9.56 -9.06 11.10
CA VAL A 144 9.72 -9.76 12.39
C VAL A 144 11.17 -9.64 12.87
N TYR A 145 12.15 -9.89 11.99
CA TYR A 145 13.56 -9.79 12.36
C TYR A 145 13.97 -8.36 12.72
N VAL A 146 13.70 -7.38 11.85
CA VAL A 146 14.22 -6.01 12.05
C VAL A 146 13.54 -5.26 13.19
N VAL A 147 12.29 -5.58 13.52
CA VAL A 147 11.57 -4.91 14.62
C VAL A 147 11.86 -5.58 15.97
N PHE A 148 11.84 -6.91 16.05
CA PHE A 148 11.92 -7.62 17.34
C PHE A 148 13.31 -8.14 17.70
N PHE A 149 14.17 -8.43 16.71
CA PHE A 149 15.45 -9.12 16.94
C PHE A 149 16.69 -8.30 16.58
N TYR A 150 16.54 -7.19 15.86
CA TYR A 150 17.69 -6.36 15.49
C TYR A 150 18.33 -5.73 16.74
N PRO A 151 19.67 -5.84 16.93
CA PRO A 151 20.34 -5.45 18.16
C PRO A 151 20.52 -3.93 18.22
N CYS A 152 19.44 -3.20 18.47
CA CYS A 152 19.49 -1.77 18.72
C CYS A 152 18.56 -1.40 19.88
N ASN A 153 18.92 -0.34 20.60
CA ASN A 153 18.14 0.12 21.74
C ASN A 153 17.01 1.02 21.24
N ASN A 154 15.78 0.53 21.27
CA ASN A 154 14.63 1.32 20.85
C ASN A 154 14.42 2.50 21.80
N GLN A 155 14.34 3.71 21.25
CA GLN A 155 13.97 4.92 21.98
C GLN A 155 12.58 5.34 21.50
N TYR A 156 11.54 4.80 22.14
CA TYR A 156 10.16 5.12 21.80
C TYR A 156 9.78 6.51 22.32
N ASP A 157 9.24 7.35 21.43
CA ASP A 157 8.59 8.60 21.80
C ASP A 157 7.07 8.44 21.69
N TYR A 158 6.42 8.31 22.84
CA TYR A 158 4.97 8.16 22.93
C TYR A 158 4.19 9.42 22.52
N GLN A 159 4.84 10.56 22.33
CA GLN A 159 4.20 11.80 21.86
C GLN A 159 4.21 11.93 20.33
N VAL A 160 4.87 10.99 19.65
CA VAL A 160 4.99 10.95 18.18
C VAL A 160 4.22 9.76 17.64
N VAL A 161 3.61 9.94 16.47
CA VAL A 161 2.88 8.88 15.78
C VAL A 161 3.79 7.69 15.48
N VAL A 162 3.29 6.47 15.64
CA VAL A 162 4.06 5.22 15.46
C VAL A 162 5.34 5.19 16.32
N CYS A 163 5.31 5.83 17.49
CA CYS A 163 6.37 5.82 18.49
C CYS A 163 7.78 6.22 17.97
N ASN A 164 7.84 7.18 17.04
CA ASN A 164 9.06 7.63 16.36
C ASN A 164 9.68 6.62 15.37
N GLY A 165 8.95 5.56 15.01
CA GLY A 165 9.37 4.58 14.01
C GLY A 165 10.36 3.53 14.53
N ALA A 166 10.82 2.65 13.63
CA ALA A 166 11.70 1.54 13.99
C ALA A 166 13.16 1.98 14.17
N CYS A 167 13.79 1.54 15.26
CA CYS A 167 15.17 1.88 15.58
C CYS A 167 16.18 1.46 14.50
N PHE A 168 15.98 0.33 13.81
CA PHE A 168 16.90 -0.14 12.76
C PHE A 168 17.07 0.89 11.63
N ALA A 169 16.02 1.68 11.34
CA ALA A 169 16.02 2.66 10.27
C ALA A 169 17.01 3.81 10.54
N PHE A 170 17.25 4.12 11.81
CA PHE A 170 18.18 5.17 12.24
C PHE A 170 19.54 4.63 12.65
N ALA A 171 19.57 3.46 13.32
CA ALA A 171 20.79 2.86 13.82
C ALA A 171 21.66 2.26 12.71
N ASN A 172 21.07 1.82 11.59
CA ASN A 172 21.79 1.24 10.48
C ASN A 172 21.34 1.85 9.14
N PRO A 173 22.15 2.76 8.57
CA PRO A 173 21.82 3.43 7.32
C PRO A 173 21.55 2.45 6.16
N ILE A 174 22.22 1.30 6.13
CA ILE A 174 22.03 0.31 5.06
C ILE A 174 20.65 -0.34 5.16
N LEU A 175 20.21 -0.71 6.36
CA LEU A 175 18.87 -1.28 6.55
C LEU A 175 17.77 -0.24 6.35
N GLY A 176 17.97 0.99 6.84
CA GLY A 176 17.05 2.09 6.59
C GLY A 176 16.91 2.42 5.09
N LEU A 177 18.02 2.47 4.36
CA LEU A 177 18.00 2.63 2.90
C LEU A 177 17.37 1.44 2.20
N TYR A 178 17.67 0.21 2.64
CA TYR A 178 17.05 -0.98 2.08
C TYR A 178 15.52 -0.92 2.24
N ASP A 179 15.02 -0.62 3.43
CA ASP A 179 13.58 -0.53 3.67
C ASP A 179 12.94 0.57 2.79
N GLN A 180 13.53 1.77 2.80
CA GLN A 180 13.03 2.90 2.03
C GLN A 180 13.08 2.66 0.52
N PHE A 181 14.12 2.03 -0.02
CA PHE A 181 14.25 1.84 -1.45
C PHE A 181 13.58 0.55 -1.93
N ALA A 182 13.85 -0.58 -1.28
CA ALA A 182 13.37 -1.88 -1.73
C ALA A 182 11.88 -2.10 -1.47
N ASN A 183 11.35 -1.61 -0.34
CA ASN A 183 9.94 -1.81 0.01
C ASN A 183 9.05 -0.65 -0.40
N LEU A 184 9.61 0.54 -0.64
CA LEU A 184 8.84 1.77 -0.94
C LEU A 184 9.18 2.35 -2.32
N VAL A 185 10.35 2.96 -2.53
CA VAL A 185 10.64 3.72 -3.76
C VAL A 185 10.62 2.85 -5.02
N VAL A 186 11.32 1.72 -5.03
CA VAL A 186 11.43 0.85 -6.21
C VAL A 186 10.07 0.25 -6.59
N PRO A 187 9.27 -0.31 -5.66
CA PRO A 187 7.93 -0.78 -6.00
C PRO A 187 7.06 0.29 -6.64
N TYR A 188 7.08 1.53 -6.15
CA TYR A 188 6.29 2.61 -6.73
C TYR A 188 6.75 3.00 -8.14
N LEU A 189 8.05 3.15 -8.36
CA LEU A 189 8.58 3.44 -9.69
C LEU A 189 8.18 2.33 -10.67
N LEU A 190 8.29 1.07 -10.27
CA LEU A 190 7.89 -0.07 -11.10
C LEU A 190 6.39 -0.11 -11.34
N ILE A 191 5.54 0.18 -10.34
CA ILE A 191 4.09 0.33 -10.50
C ILE A 191 3.80 1.35 -11.59
N THR A 192 4.43 2.52 -11.54
CA THR A 192 4.23 3.58 -12.53
C THR A 192 4.68 3.15 -13.92
N ILE A 193 5.89 2.61 -14.04
CA ILE A 193 6.44 2.16 -15.33
C ILE A 193 5.53 1.08 -15.95
N VAL A 194 5.11 0.09 -15.15
CA VAL A 194 4.25 -1.00 -15.62
C VAL A 194 2.88 -0.49 -16.03
N ASN A 195 2.27 0.42 -15.28
CA ASN A 195 0.95 0.95 -15.61
C ASN A 195 0.97 1.93 -16.79
N VAL A 196 1.97 2.79 -16.88
CA VAL A 196 2.18 3.66 -18.05
C VAL A 196 2.46 2.80 -19.29
N GLY A 197 3.30 1.77 -19.16
CA GLY A 197 3.57 0.82 -20.24
C GLY A 197 2.32 0.05 -20.67
N LEU A 198 1.47 -0.38 -19.73
CA LEU A 198 0.18 -0.99 -20.01
C LEU A 198 -0.72 -0.03 -20.80
N TRP A 199 -0.84 1.22 -20.36
CA TRP A 199 -1.65 2.24 -21.03
C TRP A 199 -1.15 2.51 -22.46
N LEU A 200 0.16 2.76 -22.63
CA LEU A 200 0.78 2.98 -23.93
C LEU A 200 0.57 1.80 -24.87
N ARG A 201 0.76 0.56 -24.39
CA ARG A 201 0.58 -0.65 -25.20
C ARG A 201 -0.87 -0.82 -25.64
N ILE A 202 -1.84 -0.47 -24.79
CA ILE A 202 -3.27 -0.52 -25.13
C ILE A 202 -3.63 0.55 -26.17
N VAL A 203 -3.14 1.78 -26.02
CA VAL A 203 -3.33 2.85 -27.00
C VAL A 203 -2.69 2.49 -28.34
N TRP A 204 -1.48 1.95 -28.34
CA TRP A 204 -0.78 1.55 -29.56
C TRP A 204 -1.50 0.38 -30.25
N GLN A 205 -1.94 -0.63 -29.51
CA GLN A 205 -2.73 -1.73 -30.10
C GLN A 205 -4.04 -1.23 -30.70
N LYS A 206 -4.71 -0.26 -30.07
CA LYS A 206 -5.90 0.37 -30.64
C LYS A 206 -5.59 1.07 -31.95
N HIS A 207 -4.52 1.87 -31.98
CA HIS A 207 -4.13 2.63 -33.16
C HIS A 207 -3.71 1.73 -34.33
N TYR A 208 -2.96 0.65 -34.04
CA TYR A 208 -2.37 -0.20 -35.07
C TYR A 208 -3.24 -1.39 -35.48
N ARG A 209 -4.10 -1.93 -34.60
CA ARG A 209 -4.92 -3.13 -34.86
C ARG A 209 -6.41 -2.83 -34.86
N MET A 210 -6.87 -1.89 -35.69
CA MET A 210 -8.29 -1.52 -35.87
C MET A 210 -9.27 -2.66 -36.29
N ARG A 211 -8.87 -3.94 -36.29
CA ARG A 211 -9.67 -5.06 -36.83
C ARG A 211 -9.81 -6.30 -35.94
N ARG A 212 -9.20 -6.37 -34.75
CA ARG A 212 -9.53 -7.48 -33.82
C ARG A 212 -10.59 -7.03 -32.84
N THR A 213 -11.64 -7.84 -32.70
CA THR A 213 -12.75 -7.73 -31.75
C THR A 213 -12.28 -7.91 -30.31
N VAL A 214 -11.33 -7.09 -29.86
CA VAL A 214 -11.01 -6.95 -28.45
C VAL A 214 -12.15 -6.13 -27.86
N ASP A 215 -12.81 -6.65 -26.83
CA ASP A 215 -13.87 -5.96 -26.08
C ASP A 215 -13.31 -4.69 -25.41
N TRP A 216 -13.22 -3.62 -26.20
CA TRP A 216 -12.62 -2.35 -25.85
C TRP A 216 -13.34 -1.67 -24.69
N ARG A 217 -14.67 -1.82 -24.65
CA ARG A 217 -15.50 -1.24 -23.58
C ARG A 217 -15.12 -1.80 -22.21
N HIS A 218 -14.84 -3.10 -22.13
CA HIS A 218 -14.45 -3.75 -20.89
C HIS A 218 -13.06 -3.30 -20.42
N HIS A 219 -12.07 -3.30 -21.33
CA HIS A 219 -10.70 -2.90 -21.00
C HIS A 219 -10.57 -1.41 -20.65
N ARG A 220 -11.30 -0.53 -21.33
CA ARG A 220 -11.30 0.91 -21.03
C ARG A 220 -11.80 1.20 -19.61
N LYS A 221 -12.83 0.49 -19.15
CA LYS A 221 -13.38 0.66 -17.81
C LYS A 221 -12.36 0.30 -16.73
N ILE A 222 -11.66 -0.82 -16.89
CA ILE A 222 -10.63 -1.30 -15.96
C ILE A 222 -9.43 -0.32 -15.89
N ILE A 223 -9.02 0.24 -17.02
CA ILE A 223 -7.91 1.22 -17.07
C ILE A 223 -8.31 2.54 -16.40
N LEU A 224 -9.52 3.03 -16.68
CA LEU A 224 -10.02 4.29 -16.10
C LEU A 224 -10.16 4.21 -14.58
N GLN A 225 -10.45 3.02 -14.03
CA GLN A 225 -10.50 2.81 -12.57
C GLN A 225 -9.13 2.90 -11.91
N PHE A 226 -8.07 2.48 -12.62
CA PHE A 226 -6.73 2.44 -12.05
C PHE A 226 -5.98 3.76 -12.14
N ALA A 227 -6.33 4.63 -13.09
CA ALA A 227 -5.67 5.93 -13.25
C ALA A 227 -5.82 6.85 -12.02
N PRO A 228 -7.01 7.02 -11.41
CA PRO A 228 -7.15 7.78 -10.17
C PRO A 228 -6.30 7.20 -9.04
N VAL A 229 -6.30 5.87 -8.87
CA VAL A 229 -5.48 5.20 -7.85
C VAL A 229 -4.01 5.54 -8.09
N LEU A 230 -3.52 5.44 -9.32
CA LEU A 230 -2.12 5.76 -9.64
C LEU A 230 -1.75 7.22 -9.38
N ILE A 231 -2.59 8.17 -9.81
CA ILE A 231 -2.33 9.61 -9.61
C ILE A 231 -2.22 9.92 -8.12
N VAL A 232 -3.18 9.39 -7.38
CA VAL A 232 -3.31 9.60 -5.95
C VAL A 232 -2.12 8.99 -5.19
N TYR A 233 -1.75 7.75 -5.53
CA TYR A 233 -0.56 7.08 -4.97
C TYR A 233 0.73 7.80 -5.34
N MET A 234 0.89 8.19 -6.60
CA MET A 234 2.06 8.93 -7.06
C MET A 234 2.24 10.23 -6.29
N PHE A 235 1.17 10.99 -6.09
CA PHE A 235 1.26 12.25 -5.38
C PHE A 235 1.64 12.06 -3.92
N GLY A 236 0.98 11.16 -3.19
CA GLY A 236 1.26 10.94 -1.76
C GLY A 236 2.65 10.36 -1.52
N TYR A 237 3.08 9.37 -2.31
CA TYR A 237 4.33 8.65 -2.05
C TYR A 237 5.56 9.30 -2.63
N LEU A 238 5.45 9.90 -3.81
CA LEU A 238 6.59 10.59 -4.39
C LEU A 238 6.94 11.82 -3.54
N THR A 239 5.95 12.52 -2.99
CA THR A 239 6.19 13.63 -2.06
C THR A 239 6.79 13.17 -0.73
N TYR A 240 6.28 12.09 -0.13
CA TYR A 240 6.90 11.50 1.07
C TYR A 240 8.34 11.03 0.81
N GLY A 241 8.56 10.24 -0.25
CA GLY A 241 9.86 9.67 -0.58
C GLY A 241 10.90 10.73 -0.97
N SER A 242 10.50 11.76 -1.72
CA SER A 242 11.40 12.86 -2.09
C SER A 242 11.86 13.68 -0.89
N LEU A 243 10.97 13.96 0.07
CA LEU A 243 11.35 14.62 1.32
C LEU A 243 12.28 13.77 2.17
N GLN A 244 12.05 12.46 2.22
CA GLN A 244 12.97 11.55 2.91
C GLN A 244 14.36 11.56 2.27
N CYS A 245 14.45 11.47 0.94
CA CYS A 245 15.73 11.59 0.24
C CYS A 245 16.40 12.95 0.49
N TYR A 246 15.62 14.04 0.52
CA TYR A 246 16.13 15.36 0.86
C TYR A 246 16.73 15.39 2.27
N ASN A 247 16.02 14.85 3.27
CA ASN A 247 16.48 14.78 4.66
C ASN A 247 17.73 13.92 4.82
N MET A 248 17.88 12.85 4.03
CA MET A 248 19.07 12.00 4.06
C MET A 248 20.32 12.73 3.51
N ILE A 249 20.15 13.59 2.49
CA ILE A 249 21.27 14.29 1.84
C ILE A 249 21.66 15.56 2.60
N HIS A 250 20.67 16.35 3.05
CA HIS A 250 20.89 17.68 3.62
C HIS A 250 20.77 17.71 5.15
N GLY A 251 20.43 16.58 5.77
CA GLY A 251 19.99 16.51 7.15
C GLY A 251 18.51 16.89 7.30
N PRO A 252 17.84 16.39 8.34
CA PRO A 252 16.45 16.73 8.58
C PRO A 252 16.33 18.18 9.11
N THR A 253 15.39 18.93 8.55
CA THR A 253 15.02 20.27 9.04
C THR A 253 13.69 20.18 9.79
N ASP A 254 13.44 21.09 10.74
CA ASP A 254 12.16 21.11 11.48
C ASP A 254 10.95 21.23 10.54
N LEU A 255 11.11 21.99 9.44
CA LEU A 255 10.09 22.17 8.42
C LEU A 255 9.83 20.86 7.67
N SER A 256 10.88 20.18 7.20
CA SER A 256 10.74 18.95 6.42
C SER A 256 10.15 17.80 7.25
N ILE A 257 10.59 17.64 8.50
CA ILE A 257 10.00 16.69 9.45
C ILE A 257 8.52 17.02 9.64
N THR A 258 8.19 18.28 9.91
CA THR A 258 6.81 18.71 10.15
C THR A 258 5.93 18.44 8.94
N ILE A 259 6.35 18.81 7.73
CA ILE A 259 5.55 18.58 6.52
C ILE A 259 5.32 17.08 6.30
N GLN A 260 6.37 16.28 6.46
CA GLN A 260 6.33 14.84 6.21
C GLN A 260 5.42 14.11 7.21
N GLN A 261 5.59 14.37 8.51
CA GLN A 261 4.82 13.70 9.57
C GLN A 261 3.39 14.24 9.65
N VAL A 262 3.18 15.55 9.46
CA VAL A 262 1.84 16.16 9.64
C VAL A 262 0.98 16.00 8.40
N TYR A 263 1.53 15.91 7.19
CA TYR A 263 0.68 15.86 5.99
C TYR A 263 0.89 14.56 5.21
N PHE A 264 2.11 14.26 4.78
CA PHE A 264 2.35 13.18 3.83
C PHE A 264 2.10 11.78 4.38
N PHE A 265 2.43 11.55 5.65
CA PHE A 265 2.15 10.30 6.34
C PHE A 265 0.66 9.90 6.29
N TYR A 266 -0.23 10.88 6.49
CA TYR A 266 -1.68 10.64 6.58
C TYR A 266 -2.36 10.37 5.23
N PHE A 267 -1.71 10.68 4.10
CA PHE A 267 -2.25 10.36 2.78
C PHE A 267 -2.37 8.85 2.55
N PHE A 268 -1.47 8.04 3.13
CA PHE A 268 -1.56 6.58 3.04
C PHE A 268 -2.92 6.06 3.54
N TYR A 269 -3.32 6.52 4.73
CA TYR A 269 -4.59 6.14 5.34
C TYR A 269 -5.79 6.66 4.56
N LEU A 270 -5.72 7.88 4.02
CA LEU A 270 -6.76 8.41 3.15
C LEU A 270 -6.95 7.50 1.91
N PHE A 271 -5.87 6.95 1.36
CA PHE A 271 -5.96 6.01 0.23
C PHE A 271 -6.53 4.66 0.65
N GLY A 272 -6.12 4.14 1.80
CA GLY A 272 -6.73 2.94 2.39
C GLY A 272 -8.25 3.09 2.55
N LEU A 273 -8.70 4.27 2.97
CA LEU A 273 -10.11 4.59 3.14
C LEU A 273 -10.88 4.70 1.82
N LEU A 274 -10.28 5.30 0.79
CA LEU A 274 -10.92 5.53 -0.53
C LEU A 274 -10.84 4.32 -1.47
N HIS A 275 -9.88 3.43 -1.28
CA HIS A 275 -9.63 2.26 -2.12
C HIS A 275 -10.87 1.39 -2.40
N PRO A 276 -11.72 0.99 -1.43
CA PRO A 276 -12.84 0.10 -1.70
C PRO A 276 -13.91 0.76 -2.58
N PHE A 277 -14.10 2.09 -2.47
CA PHE A 277 -15.04 2.84 -3.30
C PHE A 277 -14.64 2.85 -4.77
N ILE A 278 -13.33 2.92 -5.05
CA ILE A 278 -12.81 2.88 -6.42
C ILE A 278 -12.89 1.47 -7.00
N SER A 279 -12.74 0.44 -6.16
CA SER A 279 -12.74 -0.97 -6.57
C SER A 279 -14.12 -1.52 -6.97
N LEU A 280 -15.20 -0.90 -6.49
CA LEU A 280 -16.60 -1.32 -6.72
C LEU A 280 -17.22 -0.77 -8.01
N ILE A 281 -16.63 0.25 -8.62
CA ILE A 281 -17.08 0.86 -9.88
C ILE A 281 -16.75 -0.07 -11.04
#